data_AF-A0A967KHZ9-F1
#
_entry.id   AF-A0A967KHZ9-F1
#
_cell.length_a   1.000
_cell.length_b   1.000
_cell.length_c   1.000
_cell.angle_alpha   90.00
_cell.angle_beta   90.00
_cell.angle_gamma   90.00
#
_symmetry.space_group_name_H-M   'P 1'
#
loop_
_entity.id
_entity.type
_entity.pdbx_description
1 polymer ?
#
loop_
_entity_poly.entity_id
_entity_poly.type
_entity_poly.pdbx_seq_one_letter_code
_entity_poly.pdbx_strand_id
1 'polypeptide(L)'
;MTISRGIVTTGSALSVSGLLLAALLLVGTSDAMAVTDTVSAADEQCLTCHSMAGLKKSMGDGDRMSLHVDRAGFADSVHSILGCRGCHRNVEPSEHPVMRSIANAGTFSVEESAVCRNCHAGKFEQYDGSIHASLVASGDAGAPICSNCHDPHTVQRATTYDPASGRPCKACHEDVFDAYAGSVHGRAKLGEGQAQAPFCSDCHQAHGVTAVAAGDRLKQVCLSCHDGALLAHDEWLPNSGRHLESVACPACHSPMAERSVDLRLYDSKTHELVAADPGFDERLASIDTAGDGLDPFELWALVRETSREREGTVTLRGRLEVGSGVQAHQLALKHEAVRDCGTCHQHGAAPYASVTVSVSGADGRRVRYEAEEETLTSAVSVGSVGGFYTAGGTRIRILDLLLVLGILAGLGIPTAHWTMRRLSRRKG
;
A
#
# COMPACT_ATOMS: atom_id res chain seq x y z
N MET A 1 11.21 -55.48 25.57
CA MET A 1 12.54 -56.01 25.95
C MET A 1 13.03 -55.24 27.16
N THR A 2 12.80 -55.83 28.33
CA THR A 2 13.43 -55.49 29.61
C THR A 2 14.90 -55.92 29.58
N ILE A 3 15.78 -55.18 30.27
CA ILE A 3 17.04 -55.58 30.96
C ILE A 3 17.63 -54.24 31.46
N SER A 4 17.51 -53.86 32.74
CA SER A 4 18.13 -54.36 33.98
C SER A 4 19.56 -53.87 34.23
N ARG A 5 19.64 -52.94 35.20
CA ARG A 5 20.58 -52.78 36.33
C ARG A 5 22.08 -53.14 36.17
N GLY A 6 22.91 -52.23 36.67
CA GLY A 6 24.24 -52.54 37.21
C GLY A 6 24.73 -51.44 38.16
N ILE A 7 24.45 -51.57 39.46
CA ILE A 7 25.13 -50.88 40.56
C ILE A 7 26.27 -51.77 41.01
N VAL A 8 27.49 -51.23 41.12
CA VAL A 8 28.56 -51.81 41.95
C VAL A 8 29.19 -50.70 42.77
N THR A 9 29.22 -50.95 44.07
CA THR A 9 29.79 -50.14 45.15
C THR A 9 31.20 -50.63 45.52
N THR A 10 31.84 -49.85 46.40
CA THR A 10 33.10 -50.10 47.15
C THR A 10 34.36 -49.78 46.35
N GLY A 11 35.34 -49.01 46.82
CA GLY A 11 35.65 -48.46 48.15
C GLY A 11 37.17 -48.58 48.32
N SER A 12 37.86 -47.50 48.68
CA SER A 12 39.15 -47.52 49.42
C SER A 12 39.67 -46.11 49.62
N ALA A 13 39.84 -45.75 50.89
CA ALA A 13 40.56 -44.58 51.34
C ALA A 13 42.07 -44.82 51.25
N LEU A 14 42.83 -43.79 50.84
CA LEU A 14 44.23 -43.61 51.23
C LEU A 14 44.59 -42.13 51.10
N SER A 15 44.82 -41.52 52.26
CA SER A 15 45.42 -40.19 52.42
C SER A 15 46.92 -40.27 52.17
N VAL A 16 47.48 -39.43 51.30
CA VAL A 16 48.85 -38.91 51.47
C VAL A 16 48.94 -37.48 50.94
N SER A 17 49.42 -36.63 51.82
CA SER A 17 49.90 -35.27 51.75
C SER A 17 50.48 -34.75 50.42
N GLY A 18 50.25 -33.45 50.20
CA GLY A 18 51.29 -32.52 49.80
C GLY A 18 51.42 -32.21 48.31
N LEU A 19 50.85 -31.09 47.88
CA LEU A 19 51.58 -29.97 47.27
C LEU A 19 50.57 -28.86 46.96
N LEU A 20 50.65 -27.74 47.68
CA LEU A 20 50.05 -26.48 47.24
C LEU A 20 50.79 -26.03 45.98
N LEU A 21 50.20 -26.26 44.81
CA LEU A 21 50.58 -25.55 43.59
C LEU A 21 49.53 -24.45 43.38
N ALA A 22 49.91 -23.22 43.72
CA ALA A 22 49.12 -22.03 43.42
C ALA A 22 49.03 -21.87 41.88
N ALA A 23 47.97 -22.41 41.29
CA ALA A 23 47.58 -22.06 39.93
C ALA A 23 47.00 -20.65 39.96
N LEU A 24 47.81 -19.68 39.56
CA LEU A 24 47.38 -18.31 39.27
C LEU A 24 46.39 -18.38 38.09
N LEU A 25 45.11 -18.51 38.40
CA LEU A 25 44.02 -18.26 37.45
C LEU A 25 44.04 -16.77 37.14
N LEU A 26 44.70 -16.40 36.04
CA LEU A 26 44.41 -15.16 35.32
C LEU A 26 42.98 -15.28 34.79
N VAL A 27 42.01 -14.99 35.66
CA VAL A 27 40.68 -14.56 35.22
C VAL A 27 40.91 -13.22 34.54
N GLY A 28 41.15 -13.26 33.24
CA GLY A 28 40.97 -12.08 32.41
C GLY A 28 39.52 -11.68 32.57
N THR A 29 39.26 -10.65 33.39
CA THR A 29 38.00 -9.94 33.36
C THR A 29 37.88 -9.38 31.96
N SER A 30 37.14 -10.08 31.11
CA SER A 30 36.50 -9.44 29.98
C SER A 30 35.62 -8.37 30.61
N ASP A 31 36.14 -7.14 30.68
CA ASP A 31 35.30 -5.96 30.82
C ASP A 31 34.37 -6.01 29.62
N ALA A 32 33.22 -6.66 29.82
CA ALA A 32 32.04 -6.38 29.05
C ALA A 32 31.87 -4.87 29.18
N MET A 33 32.11 -4.14 28.09
CA MET A 33 31.87 -2.71 28.05
C MET A 33 30.41 -2.52 28.44
N ALA A 34 30.18 -2.09 29.68
CA ALA A 34 28.91 -1.57 30.10
C ALA A 34 28.65 -0.38 29.17
N VAL A 35 27.63 -0.50 28.31
CA VAL A 35 27.04 0.65 27.64
C VAL A 35 26.52 1.50 28.78
N THR A 36 27.27 2.54 29.16
CA THR A 36 26.82 3.50 30.14
C THR A 36 25.74 4.35 29.46
N ASP A 37 24.63 4.61 30.16
CA ASP A 37 23.53 5.51 29.76
C ASP A 37 23.97 6.98 29.67
N THR A 38 25.20 7.23 29.21
CA THR A 38 25.89 8.50 29.31
C THR A 38 26.38 8.89 27.93
N VAL A 39 25.88 10.03 27.47
CA VAL A 39 26.32 10.70 26.26
C VAL A 39 27.83 11.01 26.34
N SER A 40 28.54 11.01 25.21
CA SER A 40 29.99 11.21 25.21
C SER A 40 30.38 12.61 25.72
N ALA A 41 31.56 12.76 26.32
CA ALA A 41 32.05 14.06 26.80
C ALA A 41 32.17 15.14 25.69
N ALA A 42 32.28 14.73 24.42
CA ALA A 42 32.26 15.64 23.28
C ALA A 42 30.83 16.14 23.00
N ASP A 43 29.85 15.23 23.04
CA ASP A 43 28.44 15.56 22.81
C ASP A 43 27.83 16.36 23.96
N GLU A 44 28.34 16.16 25.19
CA GLU A 44 28.00 16.97 26.37
C GLU A 44 28.25 18.47 26.14
N GLN A 45 29.28 18.83 25.37
CA GLN A 45 29.56 20.23 25.04
C GLN A 45 28.44 20.83 24.20
N CYS A 46 27.88 20.06 23.26
CA CYS A 46 26.74 20.46 22.45
C CYS A 46 25.47 20.56 23.33
N LEU A 47 25.22 19.54 24.14
CA LEU A 47 24.01 19.44 24.98
C LEU A 47 23.99 20.45 26.13
N THR A 48 25.13 21.03 26.53
CA THR A 48 25.17 22.13 27.52
C THR A 48 24.20 23.25 27.17
N CYS A 49 24.10 23.58 25.86
CA CYS A 49 23.13 24.55 25.36
C CYS A 49 21.92 23.87 24.71
N HIS A 50 22.13 22.84 23.90
CA HIS A 50 21.05 22.24 23.11
C HIS A 50 20.06 21.40 23.94
N SER A 51 20.37 21.02 25.18
CA SER A 51 19.36 20.42 26.08
C SER A 51 18.51 21.46 26.82
N MET A 52 18.72 22.76 26.60
CA MET A 52 17.92 23.79 27.26
C MET A 52 16.51 23.85 26.68
N ALA A 53 15.49 23.71 27.55
CA ALA A 53 14.11 23.84 27.14
C ALA A 53 13.83 25.23 26.57
N GLY A 54 13.13 25.30 25.43
CA GLY A 54 12.77 26.56 24.79
C GLY A 54 13.88 27.23 23.98
N LEU A 55 15.05 26.61 23.83
CA LEU A 55 16.08 27.09 22.90
C LEU A 55 15.53 27.10 21.47
N LYS A 56 15.49 28.28 20.85
CA LYS A 56 14.90 28.50 19.53
C LYS A 56 15.72 29.48 18.70
N LYS A 57 15.66 29.32 17.37
CA LYS A 57 16.27 30.22 16.40
C LYS A 57 15.20 30.82 15.48
N SER A 58 15.31 32.12 15.21
CA SER A 58 14.48 32.80 14.21
C SER A 58 14.91 32.41 12.79
N MET A 59 13.94 32.23 11.91
CA MET A 59 14.13 31.95 10.48
C MET A 59 13.75 33.18 9.64
N GLY A 60 14.04 33.13 8.33
CA GLY A 60 13.82 34.24 7.40
C GLY A 60 12.34 34.54 7.11
N ASP A 61 11.46 33.56 7.34
CA ASP A 61 10.00 33.66 7.25
C ASP A 61 9.34 34.24 8.51
N GLY A 62 10.12 34.50 9.57
CA GLY A 62 9.62 35.00 10.86
C GLY A 62 9.28 33.92 11.88
N ASP A 63 9.26 32.64 11.47
CA ASP A 63 9.01 31.52 12.36
C ASP A 63 10.22 31.21 13.26
N ARG A 64 9.98 30.41 14.31
CA ARG A 64 11.01 30.02 15.28
C ARG A 64 11.17 28.51 15.33
N MET A 65 12.31 28.02 14.88
CA MET A 65 12.68 26.60 14.95
C MET A 65 13.23 26.24 16.33
N SER A 66 12.80 25.10 16.88
CA SER A 66 13.38 24.53 18.10
C SER A 66 14.79 24.01 17.82
N LEU A 67 15.71 24.31 18.73
CA LEU A 67 17.06 23.72 18.76
C LEU A 67 17.24 22.74 19.93
N HIS A 68 16.16 22.48 20.67
CA HIS A 68 16.18 21.62 21.83
C HIS A 68 16.33 20.14 21.44
N VAL A 69 17.20 19.43 22.15
CA VAL A 69 17.42 18.00 22.07
C VAL A 69 17.23 17.40 23.46
N ASP A 70 16.37 16.38 23.57
CA ASP A 70 16.21 15.64 24.81
C ASP A 70 17.47 14.80 25.09
N ARG A 71 18.11 15.07 26.23
CA ARG A 71 19.36 14.42 26.62
C ARG A 71 19.20 12.91 26.82
N ALA A 72 18.15 12.50 27.52
CA ALA A 72 17.90 11.09 27.83
C ALA A 72 17.44 10.36 26.57
N GLY A 73 16.51 10.95 25.83
CA GLY A 73 16.04 10.42 24.55
C GLY A 73 17.16 10.25 23.53
N PHE A 74 18.14 11.16 23.51
CA PHE A 74 19.33 11.00 22.66
C PHE A 74 20.26 9.89 23.14
N ALA A 75 20.48 9.74 24.45
CA ALA A 75 21.28 8.63 24.98
C ALA A 75 20.70 7.26 24.57
N ASP A 76 19.37 7.15 24.58
CA ASP A 76 18.62 5.93 24.23
C ASP A 76 18.50 5.69 22.71
N SER A 77 18.85 6.68 21.89
CA SER A 77 18.76 6.59 20.43
C SER A 77 19.74 5.56 19.87
N VAL A 78 19.34 4.87 18.80
CA VAL A 78 20.28 4.01 18.04
C VAL A 78 21.42 4.78 17.39
N HIS A 79 21.26 6.10 17.25
CA HIS A 79 22.29 7.00 16.70
C HIS A 79 23.17 7.64 17.77
N SER A 80 22.96 7.36 19.07
CA SER A 80 23.77 7.95 20.16
C SER A 80 25.27 7.72 19.99
N ILE A 81 25.65 6.55 19.45
CA ILE A 81 27.03 6.16 19.16
C ILE A 81 27.72 7.03 18.10
N LEU A 82 26.97 7.70 17.23
CA LEU A 82 27.53 8.56 16.19
C LEU A 82 28.01 9.91 16.74
N GLY A 83 27.47 10.31 17.91
CA GLY A 83 27.59 11.66 18.44
C GLY A 83 26.97 12.74 17.55
N CYS A 84 26.92 13.98 18.03
CA CYS A 84 26.31 15.11 17.34
C CYS A 84 26.99 15.37 15.97
N ARG A 85 28.32 15.29 15.93
CA ARG A 85 29.14 15.55 14.74
C ARG A 85 29.04 14.47 13.67
N GLY A 86 28.57 13.26 14.01
CA GLY A 86 28.35 12.20 13.05
C GLY A 86 27.34 12.60 11.96
N CYS A 87 26.31 13.34 12.36
CA CYS A 87 25.28 13.91 11.49
C CYS A 87 25.54 15.40 11.19
N HIS A 88 25.85 16.22 12.19
CA HIS A 88 26.12 17.65 12.02
C HIS A 88 27.58 17.93 11.61
N ARG A 89 28.03 17.31 10.52
CA ARG A 89 29.43 17.37 10.04
C ARG A 89 29.89 18.78 9.66
N ASN A 90 28.94 19.65 9.30
CA ASN A 90 29.20 21.02 8.91
C ASN A 90 29.27 21.98 10.12
N VAL A 91 29.22 21.46 11.34
CA VAL A 91 29.35 22.26 12.58
C VAL A 91 30.75 22.07 13.16
N GLU A 92 31.55 23.14 13.10
CA GLU A 92 32.85 23.19 13.77
C GLU A 92 32.67 23.80 15.17
N PRO A 93 32.93 23.06 16.27
CA PRO A 93 32.72 23.55 17.63
C PRO A 93 33.45 24.85 17.96
N SER A 94 34.66 25.07 17.41
CA SER A 94 35.43 26.29 17.68
C SER A 94 34.83 27.55 17.04
N GLU A 95 34.01 27.39 16.01
CA GLU A 95 33.33 28.49 15.31
C GLU A 95 31.86 28.59 15.72
N HIS A 96 31.32 27.58 16.41
CA HIS A 96 29.93 27.57 16.86
C HIS A 96 29.73 28.50 18.07
N PRO A 97 28.73 29.41 18.05
CA PRO A 97 27.65 29.49 17.06
C PRO A 97 27.92 30.45 15.89
N VAL A 98 28.19 29.93 14.68
CA VAL A 98 27.95 30.67 13.42
C VAL A 98 26.52 30.40 12.96
N MET A 99 25.70 31.45 12.93
CA MET A 99 24.30 31.34 12.56
C MET A 99 24.14 31.37 11.04
N ARG A 100 24.03 30.18 10.41
CA ARG A 100 23.52 30.07 9.03
C ARG A 100 22.11 30.69 8.95
N SER A 101 21.84 31.49 7.93
CA SER A 101 20.48 31.95 7.65
C SER A 101 19.64 30.77 7.14
N ILE A 102 18.50 30.51 7.77
CA ILE A 102 17.54 29.48 7.38
C ILE A 102 16.31 30.19 6.87
N ALA A 103 15.93 29.94 5.61
CA ALA A 103 14.78 30.58 5.00
C ALA A 103 13.47 30.13 5.68
N ASN A 104 13.27 28.82 5.77
CA ASN A 104 12.15 28.19 6.48
C ASN A 104 12.55 26.77 6.92
N ALA A 105 11.76 26.17 7.82
CA ALA A 105 12.06 24.85 8.40
C ALA A 105 11.94 23.70 7.40
N GLY A 106 11.01 23.78 6.44
CA GLY A 106 10.75 22.73 5.46
C GLY A 106 11.93 22.52 4.53
N THR A 107 12.39 23.59 3.87
CA THR A 107 13.55 23.54 2.96
C THR A 107 14.81 23.09 3.69
N PHE A 108 15.03 23.61 4.90
CA PHE A 108 16.14 23.18 5.74
C PHE A 108 16.08 21.68 6.08
N SER A 109 14.91 21.16 6.44
CA SER A 109 14.77 19.74 6.80
C SER A 109 14.97 18.82 5.59
N VAL A 110 14.54 19.23 4.39
CA VAL A 110 14.80 18.50 3.14
C VAL A 110 16.30 18.45 2.83
N GLU A 111 16.99 19.60 2.93
CA GLU A 111 18.43 19.67 2.73
C GLU A 111 19.20 18.79 3.73
N GLU A 112 18.90 18.90 5.02
CA GLU A 112 19.58 18.15 6.07
C GLU A 112 19.29 16.64 6.00
N SER A 113 18.13 16.23 5.47
CA SER A 113 17.80 14.81 5.27
C SER A 113 18.79 14.08 4.35
N ALA A 114 19.51 14.80 3.48
CA ALA A 114 20.57 14.21 2.65
C ALA A 114 21.68 13.54 3.48
N VAL A 115 21.87 13.93 4.76
CA VAL A 115 22.86 13.31 5.64
C VAL A 115 22.59 11.81 5.85
N CYS A 116 21.31 11.41 5.85
CA CYS A 116 20.90 10.02 6.05
C CYS A 116 21.49 9.11 4.97
N ARG A 117 21.63 9.61 3.73
CA ARG A 117 22.17 8.87 2.59
C ARG A 117 23.59 8.36 2.82
N ASN A 118 24.39 9.06 3.63
CA ASN A 118 25.79 8.70 3.89
C ASN A 118 25.93 7.34 4.59
N CYS A 119 24.91 6.90 5.32
CA CYS A 119 24.92 5.61 6.04
C CYS A 119 23.77 4.70 5.59
N HIS A 120 22.63 5.26 5.15
CA HIS A 120 21.44 4.53 4.73
C HIS A 120 21.18 4.61 3.23
N ALA A 121 22.24 4.56 2.40
CA ALA A 121 22.16 4.71 0.94
C ALA A 121 21.05 3.85 0.31
N GLY A 122 20.95 2.56 0.65
CA GLY A 122 19.92 1.68 0.10
C GLY A 122 18.49 2.00 0.55
N LYS A 123 18.29 2.56 1.75
CA LYS A 123 16.96 3.02 2.19
C LYS A 123 16.61 4.38 1.58
N PHE A 124 17.61 5.22 1.40
CA PHE A 124 17.47 6.48 0.68
C PHE A 124 17.05 6.24 -0.77
N GLU A 125 17.68 5.29 -1.46
CA GLU A 125 17.30 4.90 -2.83
C GLU A 125 15.86 4.35 -2.91
N GLN A 126 15.44 3.54 -1.92
CA GLN A 126 14.04 3.09 -1.83
C GLN A 126 13.08 4.26 -1.66
N TYR A 127 13.43 5.22 -0.79
CA TYR A 127 12.64 6.44 -0.56
C TYR A 127 12.57 7.31 -1.81
N ASP A 128 13.67 7.53 -2.52
CA ASP A 128 13.72 8.34 -3.75
C ASP A 128 12.77 7.81 -4.83
N GLY A 129 12.52 6.49 -4.86
CA GLY A 129 11.54 5.86 -5.74
C GLY A 129 10.10 5.80 -5.22
N SER A 130 9.81 6.39 -4.05
CA SER A 130 8.51 6.31 -3.39
C SER A 130 7.57 7.47 -3.76
N ILE A 131 6.27 7.28 -3.52
CA ILE A 131 5.27 8.34 -3.67
C ILE A 131 5.57 9.53 -2.76
N HIS A 132 6.08 9.30 -1.54
CA HIS A 132 6.40 10.38 -0.61
C HIS A 132 7.51 11.29 -1.18
N ALA A 133 8.57 10.72 -1.73
CA ALA A 133 9.62 11.50 -2.38
C ALA A 133 9.12 12.24 -3.62
N SER A 134 8.25 11.62 -4.42
CA SER A 134 7.61 12.28 -5.56
C SER A 134 6.79 13.50 -5.13
N LEU A 135 6.06 13.41 -4.02
CA LEU A 135 5.28 14.53 -3.49
C LEU A 135 6.19 15.64 -2.96
N VAL A 136 7.27 15.31 -2.22
CA VAL A 136 8.29 16.28 -1.80
C VAL A 136 8.90 17.00 -3.01
N ALA A 137 9.25 16.26 -4.08
CA ALA A 137 9.82 16.83 -5.29
C ALA A 137 8.85 17.76 -6.03
N SER A 138 7.54 17.51 -5.91
CA SER A 138 6.49 18.39 -6.44
C SER A 138 6.21 19.64 -5.58
N GLY A 139 6.89 19.77 -4.43
CA GLY A 139 6.74 20.90 -3.52
C GLY A 139 5.61 20.76 -2.51
N ASP A 140 5.08 19.55 -2.31
CA ASP A 140 4.09 19.28 -1.27
C ASP A 140 4.73 19.38 0.13
N ALA A 141 4.37 20.43 0.87
CA ALA A 141 4.89 20.68 2.22
C ALA A 141 4.39 19.67 3.27
N GLY A 142 3.33 18.92 2.98
CA GLY A 142 2.81 17.86 3.84
C GLY A 142 3.46 16.50 3.61
N ALA A 143 4.27 16.35 2.56
CA ALA A 143 4.91 15.09 2.23
C ALA A 143 6.07 14.76 3.19
N PRO A 144 6.13 13.53 3.75
CA PRO A 144 7.08 13.21 4.80
C PRO A 144 8.47 12.90 4.23
N ILE A 145 9.50 13.46 4.87
CA ILE A 145 10.92 13.08 4.73
C ILE A 145 11.35 12.12 5.85
N CYS A 146 12.63 11.70 5.83
CA CYS A 146 13.18 10.74 6.79
C CYS A 146 12.90 11.13 8.25
N SER A 147 13.06 12.42 8.58
CA SER A 147 12.88 12.95 9.94
C SER A 147 11.43 13.06 10.40
N ASN A 148 10.45 13.07 9.49
CA ASN A 148 9.04 13.05 9.88
C ASN A 148 8.61 11.67 10.38
N CYS A 149 9.25 10.62 9.86
CA CYS A 149 8.96 9.24 10.24
C CYS A 149 9.88 8.73 11.36
N HIS A 150 11.15 9.11 11.31
CA HIS A 150 12.17 8.72 12.28
C HIS A 150 12.78 9.98 12.90
N ASP A 151 12.48 10.26 14.17
CA ASP A 151 13.14 11.36 14.88
C ASP A 151 14.65 11.07 14.95
N PRO A 152 15.52 11.86 14.28
CA PRO A 152 16.94 11.55 14.19
C PRO A 152 17.66 11.62 15.55
N HIS A 153 17.10 12.35 16.52
CA HIS A 153 17.66 12.47 17.86
C HIS A 153 17.15 11.40 18.82
N THR A 154 16.00 10.77 18.57
CA THR A 154 15.40 9.79 19.50
C THR A 154 15.00 8.47 18.83
N VAL A 155 15.51 8.20 17.63
CA VAL A 155 15.17 7.02 16.83
C VAL A 155 15.43 5.72 17.59
N GLN A 156 14.38 4.89 17.64
CA GLN A 156 14.37 3.63 18.35
C GLN A 156 14.63 2.45 17.40
N ARG A 157 14.98 1.29 17.97
CA ARG A 157 15.08 0.04 17.22
C ARG A 157 13.69 -0.40 16.75
N ALA A 158 13.62 -1.00 15.57
CA ALA A 158 12.35 -1.55 15.06
C ALA A 158 11.75 -2.62 15.99
N THR A 159 12.58 -3.31 16.77
CA THR A 159 12.13 -4.34 17.74
C THR A 159 11.46 -3.76 18.98
N THR A 160 11.66 -2.48 19.29
CA THR A 160 11.05 -1.79 20.43
C THR A 160 9.91 -0.88 20.00
N TYR A 161 9.57 -0.90 18.71
CA TYR A 161 8.48 -0.13 18.14
C TYR A 161 7.13 -0.56 18.73
N ASP A 162 6.36 0.39 19.24
CA ASP A 162 5.00 0.17 19.70
C ASP A 162 3.99 0.39 18.55
N PRO A 163 3.38 -0.69 18.00
CA PRO A 163 2.38 -0.56 16.95
C PRO A 163 1.08 0.11 17.44
N ALA A 164 0.81 0.11 18.75
CA ALA A 164 -0.37 0.76 19.32
C ALA A 164 -0.31 2.28 19.19
N SER A 165 0.89 2.86 19.15
CA SER A 165 1.07 4.29 18.88
C SER A 165 0.59 4.70 17.49
N GLY A 166 0.58 3.78 16.52
CA GLY A 166 0.26 4.04 15.11
C GLY A 166 1.25 4.95 14.37
N ARG A 167 2.16 5.63 15.08
CA ARG A 167 3.16 6.53 14.51
C ARG A 167 4.25 5.71 13.82
N PRO A 168 4.88 6.15 12.72
CA PRO A 168 4.71 7.48 12.15
C PRO A 168 3.49 7.59 11.24
N CYS A 169 2.95 6.49 10.71
CA CYS A 169 1.88 6.50 9.71
C CYS A 169 0.63 7.28 10.17
N LYS A 170 0.17 7.05 11.41
CA LYS A 170 -1.01 7.71 11.99
C LYS A 170 -0.88 9.24 12.02
N ALA A 171 0.35 9.80 12.08
CA ALA A 171 0.54 11.24 12.16
C ALA A 171 -0.02 12.00 10.94
N CYS A 172 -0.10 11.34 9.78
CA CYS A 172 -0.69 11.88 8.56
C CYS A 172 -1.89 11.04 8.06
N HIS A 173 -1.96 9.75 8.41
CA HIS A 173 -3.00 8.82 7.95
C HIS A 173 -3.87 8.33 9.13
N GLU A 174 -4.39 9.26 9.93
CA GLU A 174 -5.16 8.96 11.13
C GLU A 174 -6.40 8.11 10.84
N ASP A 175 -7.26 8.54 9.91
CA ASP A 175 -8.50 7.82 9.57
C ASP A 175 -8.24 6.39 9.07
N VAL A 176 -7.14 6.21 8.33
CA VAL A 176 -6.72 4.90 7.83
C VAL A 176 -6.22 4.02 8.96
N PHE A 177 -5.44 4.58 9.90
CA PHE A 177 -5.00 3.85 11.07
C PHE A 177 -6.17 3.43 11.95
N ASP A 178 -7.14 4.31 12.17
CA ASP A 178 -8.30 4.01 13.01
C ASP A 178 -9.18 2.91 12.37
N ALA A 179 -9.37 2.94 11.06
CA ALA A 179 -10.00 1.84 10.32
C ALA A 179 -9.20 0.53 10.42
N TYR A 180 -7.88 0.58 10.24
CA TYR A 180 -7.00 -0.58 10.39
C TYR A 180 -7.09 -1.14 11.81
N ALA A 181 -7.04 -0.31 12.85
CA ALA A 181 -7.08 -0.72 14.25
C ALA A 181 -8.37 -1.48 14.58
N GLY A 182 -9.50 -1.09 13.97
CA GLY A 182 -10.78 -1.81 14.07
C GLY A 182 -10.87 -3.10 13.24
N SER A 183 -9.99 -3.29 12.27
CA SER A 183 -10.00 -4.46 11.37
C SER A 183 -9.56 -5.75 12.06
N VAL A 184 -9.74 -6.88 11.38
CA VAL A 184 -9.21 -8.18 11.84
C VAL A 184 -7.69 -8.16 12.03
N HIS A 185 -6.93 -7.50 11.15
CA HIS A 185 -5.47 -7.41 11.25
C HIS A 185 -5.04 -6.48 12.38
N GLY A 186 -5.65 -5.29 12.49
CA GLY A 186 -5.33 -4.35 13.56
C GLY A 186 -5.67 -4.90 14.94
N ARG A 187 -6.87 -5.47 15.14
CA ARG A 187 -7.21 -6.11 16.41
C ARG A 187 -6.24 -7.22 16.80
N ALA A 188 -5.77 -8.01 15.83
CA ALA A 188 -4.79 -9.06 16.08
C ALA A 188 -3.38 -8.51 16.39
N LYS A 189 -2.96 -7.44 15.71
CA LYS A 189 -1.65 -6.82 15.88
C LYS A 189 -1.54 -5.99 17.16
N LEU A 190 -2.61 -5.28 17.51
CA LEU A 190 -2.68 -4.32 18.62
C LEU A 190 -3.20 -4.96 19.92
N GLY A 191 -3.80 -6.16 19.83
CA GLY A 191 -4.29 -6.91 20.98
C GLY A 191 -3.20 -7.57 21.83
N GLU A 192 -3.60 -8.10 22.98
CA GLU A 192 -2.69 -8.79 23.92
C GLU A 192 -2.01 -10.00 23.25
N GLY A 193 -0.68 -10.10 23.42
CA GLY A 193 0.13 -11.17 22.85
C GLY A 193 0.62 -10.93 21.42
N GLN A 194 0.28 -9.79 20.79
CA GLN A 194 0.75 -9.35 19.46
C GLN A 194 0.83 -10.51 18.47
N ALA A 195 -0.33 -11.02 18.02
CA ALA A 195 -0.35 -12.08 17.03
C ALA A 195 0.46 -11.68 15.79
N GLN A 196 0.93 -12.66 15.02
CA GLN A 196 1.67 -12.45 13.76
C GLN A 196 0.73 -11.87 12.66
N ALA A 197 0.24 -10.66 12.89
CA ALA A 197 -0.57 -9.88 11.99
C ALA A 197 0.29 -8.75 11.38
N PRO A 198 -0.01 -8.35 10.12
CA PRO A 198 0.74 -7.32 9.44
C PRO A 198 0.44 -5.94 10.02
N PHE A 199 1.45 -5.08 10.04
CA PHE A 199 1.34 -3.64 10.23
C PHE A 199 1.42 -2.90 8.89
N CYS A 200 1.23 -1.57 8.89
CA CYS A 200 1.21 -0.73 7.68
C CYS A 200 2.39 -1.02 6.75
N SER A 201 3.60 -1.11 7.31
CA SER A 201 4.85 -1.35 6.57
C SER A 201 4.93 -2.71 5.90
N ASP A 202 4.25 -3.72 6.44
CA ASP A 202 4.30 -5.10 5.92
C ASP A 202 3.50 -5.22 4.62
N CYS A 203 2.44 -4.41 4.47
CA CYS A 203 1.64 -4.34 3.25
C CYS A 203 2.14 -3.25 2.27
N HIS A 204 2.56 -2.09 2.78
CA HIS A 204 2.86 -0.91 1.95
C HIS A 204 4.35 -0.64 1.69
N GLN A 205 5.27 -1.33 2.38
CA GLN A 205 6.72 -1.09 2.33
C GLN A 205 7.11 0.35 2.71
N ALA A 206 7.39 0.62 3.99
CA ALA A 206 7.54 1.99 4.53
C ALA A 206 8.48 2.93 3.74
N HIS A 207 9.65 2.44 3.30
CA HIS A 207 10.60 3.25 2.54
C HIS A 207 10.30 3.28 1.03
N GLY A 208 9.73 2.22 0.47
CA GLY A 208 9.48 2.09 -0.98
C GLY A 208 8.00 2.16 -1.32
N VAL A 209 7.25 2.97 -0.57
CA VAL A 209 5.80 3.03 -0.69
C VAL A 209 5.42 3.57 -2.06
N THR A 210 4.53 2.87 -2.75
CA THR A 210 3.98 3.29 -4.04
C THR A 210 2.53 3.71 -3.86
N ALA A 211 2.02 4.54 -4.77
CA ALA A 211 0.58 4.71 -4.90
C ALA A 211 -0.07 3.33 -5.11
N VAL A 212 -0.85 2.88 -4.12
CA VAL A 212 -1.40 1.51 -3.97
C VAL A 212 -2.41 1.14 -5.08
N ALA A 213 -2.52 1.99 -6.10
CA ALA A 213 -3.49 1.91 -7.17
C ALA A 213 -3.20 0.82 -8.24
N ALA A 214 -2.02 0.21 -8.25
CA ALA A 214 -1.72 -0.92 -9.13
C ALA A 214 -2.35 -2.22 -8.57
N GLY A 215 -3.62 -2.45 -8.90
CA GLY A 215 -4.46 -3.51 -8.35
C GLY A 215 -3.87 -4.94 -8.33
N ASP A 216 -2.95 -5.26 -9.24
CA ASP A 216 -2.27 -6.56 -9.29
C ASP A 216 -1.21 -6.72 -8.19
N ARG A 217 -0.52 -5.63 -7.82
CA ARG A 217 0.43 -5.62 -6.70
C ARG A 217 -0.28 -5.87 -5.38
N LEU A 218 -1.48 -5.32 -5.20
CA LEU A 218 -2.27 -5.51 -3.98
C LEU A 218 -2.69 -6.98 -3.79
N LYS A 219 -3.09 -7.67 -4.87
CA LYS A 219 -3.42 -9.11 -4.81
C LYS A 219 -2.22 -9.92 -4.31
N GLN A 220 -1.03 -9.65 -4.84
CA GLN A 220 0.19 -10.37 -4.44
C GLN A 220 0.57 -10.11 -2.98
N VAL A 221 0.35 -8.90 -2.46
CA VAL A 221 0.56 -8.58 -1.04
C VAL A 221 -0.37 -9.39 -0.14
N CYS A 222 -1.63 -9.60 -0.52
CA CYS A 222 -2.51 -10.48 0.25
C CYS A 222 -2.02 -11.94 0.21
N LEU A 223 -1.62 -12.42 -0.97
CA LEU A 223 -1.20 -13.80 -1.19
C LEU A 223 0.18 -14.14 -0.60
N SER A 224 1.01 -13.16 -0.24
CA SER A 224 2.30 -13.43 0.42
C SER A 224 2.14 -14.05 1.81
N CYS A 225 1.01 -13.77 2.49
CA CYS A 225 0.65 -14.39 3.76
C CYS A 225 -0.55 -15.35 3.63
N HIS A 226 -1.45 -15.13 2.67
CA HIS A 226 -2.62 -15.98 2.40
C HIS A 226 -2.44 -16.84 1.14
N ASP A 227 -1.34 -17.56 1.05
CA ASP A 227 -0.97 -18.37 -0.12
C ASP A 227 -2.02 -19.43 -0.51
N GLY A 228 -2.71 -20.03 0.46
CA GLY A 228 -3.80 -20.99 0.26
C GLY A 228 -5.15 -20.36 -0.09
N ALA A 229 -5.26 -19.02 -0.17
CA ALA A 229 -6.54 -18.36 -0.40
C ALA A 229 -7.13 -18.73 -1.76
N LEU A 230 -6.33 -18.81 -2.83
CA LEU A 230 -6.85 -19.12 -4.17
C LEU A 230 -7.57 -20.48 -4.21
N LEU A 231 -6.92 -21.52 -3.68
CA LEU A 231 -7.51 -22.86 -3.57
C LEU A 231 -8.77 -22.87 -2.71
N ALA A 232 -8.76 -22.16 -1.58
CA ALA A 232 -9.94 -22.08 -0.72
C ALA A 232 -11.11 -21.33 -1.39
N HIS A 233 -10.83 -20.43 -2.34
CA HIS A 233 -11.89 -19.77 -3.13
C HIS A 233 -12.40 -20.65 -4.25
N ASP A 234 -11.59 -21.53 -4.84
CA ASP A 234 -12.05 -22.50 -5.86
C ASP A 234 -13.15 -23.44 -5.36
N GLU A 235 -13.21 -23.71 -4.05
CA GLU A 235 -14.21 -24.60 -3.46
C GLU A 235 -15.65 -24.05 -3.55
N TRP A 236 -15.83 -22.74 -3.61
CA TRP A 236 -17.16 -22.12 -3.51
C TRP A 236 -17.41 -20.99 -4.50
N LEU A 237 -16.37 -20.31 -5.00
CA LEU A 237 -16.47 -19.17 -5.89
C LEU A 237 -16.35 -19.63 -7.36
N PRO A 238 -17.43 -19.56 -8.15
CA PRO A 238 -17.38 -19.98 -9.55
C PRO A 238 -16.37 -19.15 -10.34
N ASN A 239 -15.52 -19.83 -11.12
CA ASN A 239 -14.44 -19.18 -11.89
C ASN A 239 -13.58 -18.24 -11.05
N SER A 240 -13.17 -18.68 -9.85
CA SER A 240 -12.49 -17.85 -8.84
C SER A 240 -11.33 -17.00 -9.41
N GLY A 241 -10.53 -17.55 -10.33
CA GLY A 241 -9.42 -16.85 -10.97
C GLY A 241 -9.86 -15.58 -11.70
N ARG A 242 -10.93 -15.67 -12.51
CA ARG A 242 -11.53 -14.52 -13.20
C ARG A 242 -12.20 -13.56 -12.22
N HIS A 243 -12.86 -14.09 -11.20
CA HIS A 243 -13.49 -13.26 -10.18
C HIS A 243 -12.45 -12.38 -9.46
N LEU A 244 -11.31 -12.96 -9.07
CA LEU A 244 -10.23 -12.26 -8.36
C LEU A 244 -9.38 -11.37 -9.28
N GLU A 245 -9.51 -11.48 -10.60
CA GLU A 245 -8.99 -10.51 -11.57
C GLU A 245 -9.87 -9.25 -11.64
N SER A 246 -11.18 -9.41 -11.49
CA SER A 246 -12.18 -8.34 -11.66
C SER A 246 -12.75 -7.78 -10.35
N VAL A 247 -12.49 -8.40 -9.20
CA VAL A 247 -12.97 -7.98 -7.89
C VAL A 247 -11.80 -7.88 -6.93
N ALA A 248 -11.59 -6.71 -6.33
CA ALA A 248 -10.55 -6.51 -5.34
C ALA A 248 -10.89 -7.24 -4.03
N CYS A 249 -9.88 -7.78 -3.34
CA CYS A 249 -10.09 -8.49 -2.07
C CYS A 249 -10.91 -7.68 -1.05
N PRO A 250 -10.65 -6.37 -0.82
CA PRO A 250 -11.45 -5.57 0.12
C PRO A 250 -12.93 -5.44 -0.28
N ALA A 251 -13.30 -5.58 -1.55
CA ALA A 251 -14.70 -5.51 -1.96
C ALA A 251 -15.54 -6.61 -1.30
N CYS A 252 -14.97 -7.78 -1.02
CA CYS A 252 -15.65 -8.84 -0.28
C CYS A 252 -15.26 -8.89 1.21
N HIS A 253 -14.02 -8.50 1.53
CA HIS A 253 -13.47 -8.58 2.88
C HIS A 253 -13.76 -7.35 3.75
N SER A 254 -14.31 -6.27 3.20
CA SER A 254 -14.89 -5.15 3.93
C SER A 254 -16.41 -5.15 3.68
N PRO A 255 -17.21 -5.93 4.42
CA PRO A 255 -18.63 -6.16 4.10
C PRO A 255 -19.44 -4.86 4.10
N MET A 256 -19.12 -3.94 5.00
CA MET A 256 -19.75 -2.62 5.15
C MET A 256 -19.28 -1.58 4.13
N ALA A 257 -18.31 -1.89 3.28
CA ALA A 257 -17.79 -0.94 2.32
C ALA A 257 -18.82 -0.65 1.22
N GLU A 258 -18.87 0.61 0.82
CA GLU A 258 -19.46 1.02 -0.45
C GLU A 258 -18.56 0.50 -1.57
N ARG A 259 -19.19 0.02 -2.64
CA ARG A 259 -18.49 -0.61 -3.75
C ARG A 259 -18.82 0.16 -5.01
N SER A 260 -17.82 0.30 -5.87
CA SER A 260 -17.98 0.92 -7.17
C SER A 260 -17.23 0.13 -8.24
N VAL A 261 -17.73 0.21 -9.47
CA VAL A 261 -17.03 -0.30 -10.64
C VAL A 261 -16.06 0.77 -11.13
N ASP A 262 -14.77 0.49 -11.05
CA ASP A 262 -13.71 1.36 -11.55
C ASP A 262 -13.28 0.89 -12.94
N LEU A 263 -13.66 1.64 -13.98
CA LEU A 263 -13.29 1.46 -15.38
C LEU A 263 -11.94 2.13 -15.67
N ARG A 264 -10.90 1.31 -15.74
CA ARG A 264 -9.53 1.80 -15.95
C ARG A 264 -9.16 1.84 -17.41
N LEU A 265 -8.54 2.93 -17.84
CA LEU A 265 -7.97 3.03 -19.18
C LEU A 265 -6.64 2.27 -19.24
N TYR A 266 -6.55 1.32 -20.16
CA TYR A 266 -5.37 0.51 -20.41
C TYR A 266 -4.92 0.60 -21.87
N ASP A 267 -3.61 0.68 -22.07
CA ASP A 267 -3.04 0.42 -23.38
C ASP A 267 -3.11 -1.08 -23.69
N SER A 268 -3.73 -1.45 -24.81
CA SER A 268 -3.97 -2.85 -25.16
C SER A 268 -2.70 -3.61 -25.55
N LYS A 269 -1.59 -2.92 -25.85
CA LYS A 269 -0.32 -3.54 -26.22
C LYS A 269 0.57 -3.74 -24.99
N THR A 270 0.70 -2.72 -24.15
CA THR A 270 1.57 -2.79 -22.97
C THR A 270 0.87 -3.38 -21.75
N HIS A 271 -0.47 -3.39 -21.75
CA HIS A 271 -1.30 -3.72 -20.58
C HIS A 271 -1.01 -2.82 -19.37
N GLU A 272 -0.51 -1.61 -19.61
CA GLU A 272 -0.28 -0.61 -18.58
C GLU A 272 -1.44 0.37 -18.50
N LEU A 273 -1.63 0.93 -17.30
CA LEU A 273 -2.58 2.01 -17.08
C LEU A 273 -2.17 3.23 -17.90
N VAL A 274 -3.14 3.85 -18.56
CA VAL A 274 -2.91 5.11 -19.26
C VAL A 274 -2.60 6.19 -18.22
N ALA A 275 -1.50 6.89 -18.39
CA ALA A 275 -1.16 8.06 -17.59
C ALA A 275 -1.91 9.30 -18.11
N ALA A 276 -2.45 10.10 -17.20
CA ALA A 276 -3.00 11.42 -17.46
C ALA A 276 -1.88 12.33 -17.97
N ASP A 277 -2.01 12.79 -19.22
CA ASP A 277 -1.18 13.86 -19.75
C ASP A 277 -1.66 15.23 -19.23
N PRO A 278 -0.84 16.29 -19.31
CA PRO A 278 -1.21 17.62 -18.83
C PRO A 278 -2.46 18.24 -19.49
N GLY A 279 -2.97 17.69 -20.59
CA GLY A 279 -4.20 18.13 -21.26
C GLY A 279 -5.38 17.17 -21.05
N PHE A 280 -5.25 16.17 -20.17
CA PHE A 280 -6.27 15.16 -19.95
C PHE A 280 -7.53 15.76 -19.31
N ASP A 281 -7.37 16.64 -18.31
CA ASP A 281 -8.49 17.26 -17.60
C ASP A 281 -9.25 18.25 -18.50
N GLU A 282 -8.56 19.09 -19.28
CA GLU A 282 -9.22 20.00 -20.23
C GLU A 282 -10.00 19.25 -21.30
N ARG A 283 -9.45 18.14 -21.78
CA ARG A 283 -10.14 17.29 -22.74
C ARG A 283 -11.34 16.60 -22.13
N LEU A 284 -11.21 16.09 -20.91
CA LEU A 284 -12.33 15.52 -20.20
C LEU A 284 -13.46 16.55 -20.05
N ALA A 285 -13.13 17.79 -19.67
CA ALA A 285 -14.10 18.88 -19.59
C ALA A 285 -14.69 19.29 -20.95
N SER A 286 -13.99 19.01 -22.06
CA SER A 286 -14.53 19.22 -23.41
C SER A 286 -15.46 18.09 -23.87
N ILE A 287 -15.34 16.92 -23.25
CA ILE A 287 -16.17 15.73 -23.50
C ILE A 287 -17.41 15.79 -22.59
N ASP A 288 -17.21 15.83 -21.27
CA ASP A 288 -18.23 16.00 -20.25
C ASP A 288 -18.52 17.49 -20.03
N THR A 289 -19.29 18.05 -20.97
CA THR A 289 -19.62 19.49 -20.94
C THR A 289 -20.67 19.85 -19.90
N ALA A 290 -21.45 18.87 -19.43
CA ALA A 290 -22.51 19.05 -18.44
C ALA A 290 -21.96 18.93 -17.01
N GLY A 291 -20.88 18.19 -16.81
CA GLY A 291 -20.23 17.97 -15.51
C GLY A 291 -21.04 17.08 -14.57
N ASP A 292 -21.90 16.23 -15.12
CA ASP A 292 -22.75 15.28 -14.39
C ASP A 292 -22.18 13.85 -14.39
N GLY A 293 -20.99 13.66 -14.97
CA GLY A 293 -20.30 12.38 -15.06
C GLY A 293 -20.48 11.77 -16.44
N LEU A 294 -19.50 10.95 -16.85
CA LEU A 294 -19.42 10.46 -18.22
C LEU A 294 -20.61 9.57 -18.59
N ASP A 295 -21.39 10.00 -19.57
CA ASP A 295 -22.40 9.19 -20.22
C ASP A 295 -21.77 8.12 -21.15
N PRO A 296 -22.55 7.16 -21.69
CA PRO A 296 -22.00 6.12 -22.56
C PRO A 296 -21.33 6.60 -23.86
N PHE A 297 -21.78 7.70 -24.44
CA PHE A 297 -21.20 8.31 -25.64
C PHE A 297 -19.95 9.13 -25.31
N GLU A 298 -19.97 9.87 -24.21
CA GLU A 298 -18.84 10.64 -23.69
C GLU A 298 -17.68 9.71 -23.32
N LEU A 299 -17.97 8.61 -22.62
CA LEU A 299 -16.97 7.57 -22.33
C LEU A 299 -16.37 6.97 -23.61
N TRP A 300 -17.19 6.72 -24.62
CA TRP A 300 -16.71 6.23 -25.92
C TRP A 300 -15.83 7.27 -26.63
N ALA A 301 -16.20 8.56 -26.57
CA ALA A 301 -15.41 9.65 -27.12
C ALA A 301 -14.06 9.75 -26.42
N LEU A 302 -14.03 9.71 -25.08
CA LEU A 302 -12.81 9.70 -24.28
C LEU A 302 -11.85 8.59 -24.70
N VAL A 303 -12.31 7.34 -24.71
CA VAL A 303 -11.45 6.19 -25.09
C VAL A 303 -10.91 6.34 -26.52
N ARG A 304 -11.74 6.83 -27.45
CA ARG A 304 -11.34 7.03 -28.85
C ARG A 304 -10.33 8.15 -29.00
N GLU A 305 -10.53 9.29 -28.34
CA GLU A 305 -9.63 10.43 -28.39
C GLU A 305 -8.27 10.10 -27.75
N THR A 306 -8.29 9.47 -26.57
CA THR A 306 -7.05 9.00 -25.93
C THR A 306 -6.31 7.98 -26.79
N SER A 307 -7.03 7.06 -27.47
CA SER A 307 -6.42 6.13 -28.42
C SER A 307 -5.73 6.83 -29.59
N ARG A 308 -6.38 7.86 -30.16
CA ARG A 308 -5.86 8.60 -31.32
C ARG A 308 -4.58 9.35 -30.99
N GLU A 309 -4.53 10.01 -29.85
CA GLU A 309 -3.35 10.80 -29.48
C GLU A 309 -2.15 9.95 -29.09
N ARG A 310 -2.39 8.79 -28.48
CA ARG A 310 -1.32 7.86 -28.10
C ARG A 310 -0.84 7.00 -29.27
N GLU A 311 -1.40 7.17 -30.46
CA GLU A 311 -1.17 6.31 -31.63
C GLU A 311 -1.31 4.81 -31.28
N GLY A 312 -2.27 4.51 -30.41
CA GLY A 312 -2.43 3.22 -29.75
C GLY A 312 -3.89 2.75 -29.72
N THR A 313 -4.12 1.62 -29.06
CA THR A 313 -5.48 1.13 -28.79
C THR A 313 -5.69 1.14 -27.29
N VAL A 314 -6.52 2.07 -26.82
CA VAL A 314 -6.94 2.13 -25.42
C VAL A 314 -8.19 1.30 -25.25
N THR A 315 -8.24 0.56 -24.15
CA THR A 315 -9.39 -0.26 -23.74
C THR A 315 -9.74 0.04 -22.29
N LEU A 316 -10.95 -0.31 -21.87
CA LEU A 316 -11.36 -0.22 -20.47
C LEU A 316 -11.32 -1.60 -19.82
N ARG A 317 -10.73 -1.65 -18.64
CA ARG A 317 -10.79 -2.81 -17.76
C ARG A 317 -11.49 -2.40 -16.47
N GLY A 318 -12.71 -2.89 -16.30
CA GLY A 318 -13.47 -2.70 -15.07
C GLY A 318 -12.93 -3.57 -13.94
N ARG A 319 -12.92 -3.02 -12.73
CA ARG A 319 -12.66 -3.76 -11.51
C ARG A 319 -13.58 -3.26 -10.40
N LEU A 320 -14.19 -4.17 -9.66
CA LEU A 320 -14.95 -3.82 -8.49
C LEU A 320 -14.00 -3.49 -7.34
N GLU A 321 -14.13 -2.27 -6.83
CA GLU A 321 -13.31 -1.70 -5.77
C GLU A 321 -14.19 -1.23 -4.61
N VAL A 322 -13.55 -0.85 -3.52
CA VAL A 322 -14.22 -0.13 -2.42
C VAL A 322 -14.09 1.37 -2.62
N GLY A 323 -15.05 2.15 -2.11
CA GLY A 323 -15.15 3.58 -2.36
C GLY A 323 -13.97 4.41 -1.85
N SER A 324 -13.26 3.95 -0.81
CA SER A 324 -12.14 4.71 -0.23
C SER A 324 -11.03 3.84 0.34
N GLY A 325 -9.86 4.46 0.53
CA GLY A 325 -8.72 3.83 1.21
C GLY A 325 -9.06 3.43 2.65
N VAL A 326 -9.86 4.22 3.36
CA VAL A 326 -10.33 3.89 4.73
C VAL A 326 -11.15 2.61 4.72
N GLN A 327 -12.13 2.50 3.82
CA GLN A 327 -12.96 1.30 3.69
C GLN A 327 -12.14 0.05 3.28
N ALA A 328 -11.07 0.24 2.50
CA ALA A 328 -10.13 -0.84 2.17
C ALA A 328 -9.39 -1.40 3.40
N HIS A 329 -9.28 -0.61 4.48
CA HIS A 329 -8.64 -1.02 5.73
C HIS A 329 -9.63 -1.54 6.78
N GLN A 330 -10.94 -1.55 6.51
CA GLN A 330 -11.98 -2.09 7.40
C GLN A 330 -12.20 -3.60 7.19
N LEU A 331 -11.10 -4.36 7.09
CA LEU A 331 -11.15 -5.79 6.80
C LEU A 331 -11.78 -6.58 7.96
N ALA A 332 -12.77 -7.41 7.65
CA ALA A 332 -13.54 -8.20 8.60
C ALA A 332 -13.03 -9.64 8.75
N LEU A 333 -13.58 -10.39 9.70
CA LEU A 333 -13.26 -11.80 9.88
C LEU A 333 -13.78 -12.63 8.68
N LYS A 334 -13.17 -13.79 8.43
CA LYS A 334 -13.52 -14.69 7.31
C LYS A 334 -15.03 -15.01 7.23
N HIS A 335 -15.70 -15.17 8.37
CA HIS A 335 -17.13 -15.52 8.42
C HIS A 335 -18.06 -14.32 8.21
N GLU A 336 -17.53 -13.10 8.28
CA GLU A 336 -18.24 -11.83 8.05
C GLU A 336 -18.06 -11.34 6.60
N ALA A 337 -17.09 -11.91 5.87
CA ALA A 337 -16.84 -11.58 4.47
C ALA A 337 -18.04 -11.95 3.57
N VAL A 338 -18.26 -11.14 2.53
CA VAL A 338 -19.36 -11.34 1.58
C VAL A 338 -19.15 -12.65 0.81
N ARG A 339 -20.14 -13.55 0.94
CA ARG A 339 -20.19 -14.84 0.22
C ARG A 339 -21.50 -15.06 -0.54
N ASP A 340 -22.46 -14.16 -0.36
CA ASP A 340 -23.72 -14.22 -1.09
C ASP A 340 -23.55 -13.61 -2.49
N CYS A 341 -23.60 -14.48 -3.51
CA CYS A 341 -23.55 -14.09 -4.92
C CYS A 341 -24.60 -13.04 -5.28
N GLY A 342 -25.76 -13.03 -4.60
CA GLY A 342 -26.83 -12.07 -4.82
C GLY A 342 -26.39 -10.62 -4.59
N THR A 343 -25.41 -10.38 -3.72
CA THR A 343 -24.88 -9.03 -3.43
C THR A 343 -24.40 -8.30 -4.68
N CYS A 344 -23.84 -9.04 -5.64
CA CYS A 344 -23.32 -8.47 -6.89
C CYS A 344 -24.13 -8.90 -8.12
N HIS A 345 -24.73 -10.09 -8.12
CA HIS A 345 -25.40 -10.64 -9.31
C HIS A 345 -26.92 -10.44 -9.33
N GLN A 346 -27.51 -9.76 -8.34
CA GLN A 346 -28.91 -9.36 -8.42
C GLN A 346 -29.11 -8.17 -9.36
N HIS A 347 -30.31 -8.03 -9.91
CA HIS A 347 -30.64 -6.89 -10.76
C HIS A 347 -30.66 -5.60 -9.93
N GLY A 348 -30.01 -4.54 -10.42
CA GLY A 348 -29.87 -3.29 -9.66
C GLY A 348 -28.99 -3.42 -8.42
N ALA A 349 -28.02 -4.35 -8.43
CA ALA A 349 -27.08 -4.49 -7.34
C ALA A 349 -26.31 -3.18 -7.13
N ALA A 350 -26.32 -2.68 -5.89
CA ALA A 350 -25.68 -1.41 -5.50
C ALA A 350 -24.24 -1.22 -6.03
N PRO A 351 -23.36 -2.25 -6.09
CA PRO A 351 -22.01 -2.07 -6.61
C PRO A 351 -21.92 -1.58 -8.06
N TYR A 352 -22.98 -1.79 -8.85
CA TYR A 352 -23.04 -1.41 -10.28
C TYR A 352 -23.72 -0.05 -10.51
N ALA A 353 -24.29 0.55 -9.46
CA ALA A 353 -24.91 1.87 -9.52
C ALA A 353 -23.91 3.02 -9.35
N SER A 354 -22.69 2.73 -8.88
CA SER A 354 -21.59 3.68 -8.81
C SER A 354 -20.48 3.24 -9.73
N VAL A 355 -20.17 4.08 -10.72
CA VAL A 355 -19.17 3.81 -11.74
C VAL A 355 -18.21 4.97 -11.81
N THR A 356 -16.91 4.66 -11.80
CA THR A 356 -15.87 5.65 -11.99
C THR A 356 -15.00 5.26 -13.17
N VAL A 357 -14.44 6.23 -13.87
CA VAL A 357 -13.41 6.03 -14.88
C VAL A 357 -12.09 6.54 -14.34
N SER A 358 -11.00 5.80 -14.54
CA SER A 358 -9.70 6.20 -13.98
C SER A 358 -8.50 6.02 -14.88
N VAL A 359 -7.53 6.91 -14.65
CA VAL A 359 -6.20 6.98 -15.26
C VAL A 359 -5.14 7.11 -14.17
N SER A 360 -3.88 6.88 -14.52
CA SER A 360 -2.75 7.11 -13.63
C SER A 360 -2.33 8.58 -13.67
N GLY A 361 -2.34 9.27 -12.55
CA GLY A 361 -1.72 10.60 -12.41
C GLY A 361 -0.20 10.55 -12.54
N ALA A 362 0.42 11.73 -12.64
CA ALA A 362 1.87 11.88 -12.78
C ALA A 362 2.66 11.31 -11.60
N ASP A 363 2.06 11.28 -10.42
CA ASP A 363 2.61 10.70 -9.19
C ASP A 363 2.25 9.21 -9.02
N GLY A 364 1.56 8.61 -10.00
CA GLY A 364 1.10 7.23 -9.97
C GLY A 364 -0.19 7.00 -9.18
N ARG A 365 -0.79 8.03 -8.56
CA ARG A 365 -2.13 7.91 -7.95
C ARG A 365 -3.19 7.79 -9.04
N ARG A 366 -4.25 7.04 -8.77
CA ARG A 366 -5.42 7.04 -9.67
C ARG A 366 -6.13 8.38 -9.57
N VAL A 367 -6.34 9.02 -10.71
CA VAL A 367 -7.31 10.08 -10.86
C VAL A 367 -8.61 9.42 -11.31
N ARG A 368 -9.70 9.69 -10.59
CA ARG A 368 -11.02 9.11 -10.84
C ARG A 368 -12.00 10.19 -11.24
N TYR A 369 -12.86 9.85 -12.17
CA TYR A 369 -13.94 10.69 -12.68
C TYR A 369 -15.23 9.89 -12.61
N GLU A 370 -16.35 10.55 -12.31
CA GLU A 370 -17.65 9.89 -12.23
C GLU A 370 -18.14 9.48 -13.62
N ALA A 371 -18.92 8.42 -13.67
CA ALA A 371 -19.56 7.92 -14.89
C ALA A 371 -20.95 7.36 -14.56
N GLU A 372 -21.87 7.45 -15.52
CA GLU A 372 -23.23 6.93 -15.37
C GLU A 372 -23.25 5.39 -15.30
N GLU A 373 -24.20 4.79 -14.58
CA GLU A 373 -24.33 3.32 -14.49
C GLU A 373 -24.62 2.67 -15.86
N GLU A 374 -25.30 3.40 -16.74
CA GLU A 374 -25.63 3.04 -18.10
C GLU A 374 -24.38 2.74 -18.93
N THR A 375 -23.22 3.30 -18.58
CA THR A 375 -21.94 3.03 -19.26
C THR A 375 -21.56 1.55 -19.21
N LEU A 376 -22.01 0.80 -18.21
CA LEU A 376 -21.74 -0.63 -18.08
C LEU A 376 -22.61 -1.51 -18.98
N THR A 377 -23.77 -0.99 -19.42
CA THR A 377 -24.78 -1.77 -20.15
C THR A 377 -25.08 -1.25 -21.55
N SER A 378 -24.54 -0.09 -21.91
CA SER A 378 -24.72 0.52 -23.23
C SER A 378 -24.05 -0.30 -24.33
N ALA A 379 -24.73 -0.40 -25.47
CA ALA A 379 -24.21 -1.03 -26.68
C ALA A 379 -22.99 -0.29 -27.27
N VAL A 380 -22.86 1.01 -26.97
CA VAL A 380 -21.82 1.89 -27.52
C VAL A 380 -20.49 1.68 -26.79
N SER A 381 -20.54 1.35 -25.50
CA SER A 381 -19.36 1.11 -24.66
C SER A 381 -18.87 -0.35 -24.70
N VAL A 382 -19.62 -1.29 -25.30
CA VAL A 382 -19.31 -2.74 -25.34
C VAL A 382 -17.90 -3.06 -25.82
N GLY A 383 -17.46 -2.40 -26.90
CA GLY A 383 -16.11 -2.60 -27.44
C GLY A 383 -15.02 -2.12 -26.47
N SER A 384 -15.33 -1.13 -25.65
CA SER A 384 -14.42 -0.53 -24.67
C SER A 384 -14.40 -1.31 -23.36
N VAL A 385 -15.54 -1.83 -22.87
CA VAL A 385 -15.66 -2.55 -21.59
C VAL A 385 -15.47 -4.07 -21.70
N GLY A 386 -14.94 -4.58 -22.82
CA GLY A 386 -14.79 -6.01 -23.08
C GLY A 386 -14.00 -6.79 -22.02
N GLY A 387 -13.11 -6.11 -21.26
CA GLY A 387 -12.38 -6.70 -20.13
C GLY A 387 -13.21 -6.87 -18.84
N PHE A 388 -14.40 -6.29 -18.76
CA PHE A 388 -15.33 -6.32 -17.62
C PHE A 388 -16.62 -7.11 -17.90
N TYR A 389 -16.65 -7.91 -18.97
CA TYR A 389 -17.76 -8.84 -19.23
C TYR A 389 -17.72 -10.01 -18.23
N THR A 390 -17.98 -9.72 -16.96
CA THR A 390 -18.25 -10.76 -15.97
C THR A 390 -19.55 -11.42 -16.38
N ALA A 391 -19.48 -12.71 -16.70
CA ALA A 391 -20.64 -13.53 -17.04
C ALA A 391 -21.75 -13.30 -16.01
N GLY A 392 -22.80 -12.56 -16.41
CA GLY A 392 -24.00 -12.31 -15.60
C GLY A 392 -24.13 -10.93 -14.94
N GLY A 393 -23.11 -10.05 -14.96
CA GLY A 393 -23.17 -8.72 -14.34
C GLY A 393 -23.79 -7.62 -15.23
N THR A 394 -23.37 -7.55 -16.49
CA THR A 394 -23.85 -6.55 -17.46
C THR A 394 -24.77 -7.22 -18.49
N ARG A 395 -26.08 -7.24 -18.22
CA ARG A 395 -27.07 -7.81 -19.15
C ARG A 395 -27.42 -6.79 -20.23
N ILE A 396 -26.69 -6.81 -21.33
CA ILE A 396 -26.95 -5.95 -22.49
C ILE A 396 -28.08 -6.55 -23.30
N ARG A 397 -29.31 -6.12 -23.03
CA ARG A 397 -30.54 -6.67 -23.64
C ARG A 397 -30.51 -6.68 -25.18
N ILE A 398 -29.82 -5.72 -25.80
CA ILE A 398 -29.72 -5.68 -27.26
C ILE A 398 -28.86 -6.83 -27.82
N LEU A 399 -27.79 -7.20 -27.12
CA LEU A 399 -26.96 -8.35 -27.52
C LEU A 399 -27.70 -9.66 -27.31
N ASP A 400 -28.47 -9.78 -26.22
CA ASP A 400 -29.37 -10.92 -26.01
C ASP A 400 -30.40 -11.03 -27.14
N LEU A 401 -31.02 -9.90 -27.52
CA LEU A 401 -31.99 -9.86 -28.62
C LEU A 401 -31.33 -10.23 -29.96
N LEU A 402 -30.14 -9.70 -30.26
CA LEU A 402 -29.40 -10.02 -31.47
C LEU A 402 -28.98 -11.50 -31.52
N LEU A 403 -28.59 -12.07 -30.38
CA LEU A 403 -28.30 -13.49 -30.26
C LEU A 403 -29.55 -14.34 -30.52
N VAL A 404 -30.68 -13.98 -29.91
CA VAL A 404 -31.98 -14.66 -30.14
C VAL A 404 -32.37 -14.55 -31.61
N LEU A 405 -32.27 -13.38 -32.22
CA LEU A 405 -32.54 -13.18 -33.65
C LEU A 405 -31.58 -14.02 -34.52
N GLY A 406 -30.31 -14.10 -34.16
CA GLY A 406 -29.31 -14.93 -34.83
C GLY A 406 -29.65 -16.43 -34.75
N ILE A 407 -30.06 -16.92 -33.58
CA ILE A 407 -30.51 -18.30 -33.38
C ILE A 407 -31.78 -18.58 -34.19
N LEU A 408 -32.77 -17.67 -34.15
CA LEU A 408 -34.00 -17.78 -34.91
C LEU A 408 -33.74 -17.77 -36.42
N ALA A 409 -32.83 -16.94 -36.91
CA ALA A 409 -32.42 -16.94 -38.31
C ALA A 409 -31.68 -18.24 -38.68
N GLY A 410 -30.75 -18.69 -37.84
CA GLY A 410 -29.98 -19.92 -38.01
C GLY A 410 -30.84 -21.18 -38.04
N LEU A 411 -31.92 -21.24 -37.25
CA LEU A 411 -32.89 -22.35 -37.25
C LEU A 411 -34.00 -22.16 -38.31
N GLY A 412 -34.40 -20.91 -38.56
CA GLY A 412 -35.47 -20.55 -39.47
C GLY A 412 -35.14 -20.80 -40.94
N ILE A 413 -33.90 -20.51 -41.36
CA ILE A 413 -33.49 -20.71 -42.77
C ILE A 413 -33.50 -22.19 -43.16
N PRO A 414 -32.90 -23.13 -42.40
CA PRO A 414 -32.95 -24.56 -42.71
C PRO A 414 -34.37 -25.14 -42.65
N THR A 415 -35.18 -24.72 -41.67
CA THR A 415 -36.56 -25.22 -41.51
C THR A 415 -37.45 -24.72 -42.65
N ALA A 416 -37.37 -23.45 -43.03
CA ALA A 416 -38.09 -22.91 -44.19
C ALA A 416 -37.65 -23.61 -45.49
N HIS A 417 -36.36 -23.81 -45.70
CA HIS A 417 -35.82 -24.51 -46.86
C HIS A 417 -36.29 -25.98 -46.92
N TRP A 418 -36.25 -26.71 -45.80
CA TRP A 418 -36.75 -28.07 -45.71
C TRP A 418 -38.26 -28.16 -45.95
N THR A 419 -39.03 -27.22 -45.40
CA THR A 419 -40.49 -27.18 -45.55
C THR A 419 -40.89 -26.87 -46.99
N MET A 420 -40.24 -25.90 -47.64
CA MET A 420 -40.44 -25.62 -49.07
C MET A 420 -40.09 -26.83 -49.94
N ARG A 421 -38.98 -27.51 -49.67
CA ARG A 421 -38.59 -28.74 -50.38
C ARG A 421 -39.60 -29.87 -50.18
N ARG A 422 -40.24 -29.97 -49.01
CA ARG A 422 -41.27 -30.97 -48.73
C ARG A 422 -42.61 -30.63 -49.41
N LEU A 423 -42.96 -29.35 -49.47
CA LEU A 423 -44.18 -28.88 -50.15
C LEU A 423 -44.07 -29.00 -51.67
N SER A 424 -42.89 -28.72 -52.27
CA SER A 424 -42.69 -28.89 -53.72
C SER A 424 -42.76 -30.35 -54.16
N ARG A 425 -42.25 -31.29 -53.34
CA ARG A 425 -42.34 -32.74 -53.58
C ARG A 425 -43.75 -33.33 -53.43
N ARG A 426 -44.72 -32.60 -52.88
CA ARG A 426 -46.12 -33.05 -52.74
C ARG A 426 -47.04 -32.56 -53.85
N LYS A 427 -46.58 -31.63 -54.69
CA LYS A 427 -47.36 -31.01 -55.78
C LYS A 427 -46.97 -31.49 -57.18
N GLY A 428 -45.94 -32.31 -57.31
CA GLY A 428 -45.62 -33.10 -58.50
C GLY A 428 -45.69 -34.56 -58.15
#